data_AF-A0A0C9TDR7-F1
#
_entry.id   AF-A0A0C9TDR7-F1
#
_cell.length_a   1.000
_cell.length_b   1.000
_cell.length_c   1.000
_cell.angle_alpha   90.00
_cell.angle_beta   90.00
_cell.angle_gamma   90.00
#
_symmetry.space_group_name_H-M   'P 1'
#
loop_
_entity.id
_entity.type
_entity.pdbx_description
1 polymer ?
#
loop_
_entity_poly.entity_id
_entity_poly.type
_entity_poly.pdbx_seq_one_letter_code
_entity_poly.pdbx_strand_id
1 'polypeptide(L)'
;MSTPVEIQKFAIDIAYRLSSLRNFLEASEDLLRYNELLTSADIQRHGRKLLAMIEVARTTLDRMGVKLHLFTSCSPKYQPYKSAYFKMLVSMIRQHQDQFHPELRGRKRRVDRLLLPLTTRLVIRRNYDPYVQLGIADLMKSLDSQAQPQKKPSVELSTSAAGWRVPPWPSNNIAASMPPPDVFPPRAVEDTGRKRRSFLDSLTRRRPVHRQHPPRPEPAQNGSDTAPSMTRPFTHTRRHFGIFCTGKSPQHPQR
;
A
#
# COMPACT_ATOMS: atom_id res chain seq x y z
N MET A 1 -4.74 15.17 -31.57
CA MET A 1 -3.42 14.53 -31.39
C MET A 1 -2.49 15.54 -30.73
N SER A 2 -2.19 15.39 -29.43
CA SER A 2 -1.27 16.31 -28.74
C SER A 2 0.17 16.06 -29.19
N THR A 3 0.91 17.13 -29.43
CA THR A 3 2.31 17.00 -29.85
C THR A 3 3.17 16.56 -28.65
N PRO A 4 4.19 15.71 -28.85
CA PRO A 4 5.00 15.17 -27.75
C PRO A 4 5.71 16.24 -26.90
N VAL A 5 5.96 17.41 -27.49
CA VAL A 5 6.57 18.57 -26.83
C VAL A 5 5.60 19.25 -25.85
N GLU A 6 4.32 19.28 -26.18
CA GLU A 6 3.26 19.87 -25.36
C GLU A 6 3.04 19.07 -24.06
N ILE A 7 3.04 17.75 -24.17
CA ILE A 7 2.90 16.82 -23.03
C ILE A 7 4.05 16.96 -22.05
N GLN A 8 5.27 17.21 -22.55
CA GLN A 8 6.43 17.38 -21.67
C GLN A 8 6.37 18.69 -20.88
N LYS A 9 6.01 19.81 -21.53
CA LYS A 9 5.84 21.10 -20.85
C LYS A 9 4.73 21.02 -19.80
N PHE A 10 3.60 20.43 -20.17
CA PHE A 10 2.48 20.18 -19.26
C PHE A 10 2.91 19.34 -18.04
N ALA A 11 3.60 18.22 -18.27
CA ALA A 11 4.03 17.35 -17.17
C ALA A 11 5.01 18.05 -16.20
N ILE A 12 5.88 18.92 -16.70
CA ILE A 12 6.81 19.70 -15.88
C ILE A 12 6.05 20.74 -15.04
N ASP A 13 5.14 21.50 -15.67
CA ASP A 13 4.32 22.50 -14.98
C ASP A 13 3.47 21.86 -13.87
N ILE A 14 2.75 20.79 -14.21
CA ILE A 14 1.90 20.07 -13.26
C ILE A 14 2.74 19.47 -12.13
N ALA A 15 3.88 18.85 -12.42
CA ALA A 15 4.76 18.31 -11.38
C ALA A 15 5.24 19.42 -10.43
N TYR A 16 5.60 20.59 -10.96
CA TYR A 16 5.99 21.75 -10.17
C TYR A 16 4.83 22.21 -9.27
N ARG A 17 3.62 22.38 -9.80
CA ARG A 17 2.46 22.80 -9.02
C ARG A 17 2.03 21.75 -7.98
N LEU A 18 2.07 20.45 -8.31
CA LEU A 18 1.81 19.34 -7.38
C LEU A 18 2.87 19.23 -6.26
N SER A 19 4.06 19.80 -6.45
CA SER A 19 5.08 19.88 -5.41
C SER A 19 4.76 20.90 -4.30
N SER A 20 3.78 21.78 -4.54
CA SER A 20 3.34 22.83 -3.62
C SER A 20 1.91 22.57 -3.14
N LEU A 21 1.72 22.57 -1.82
CA LEU A 21 0.38 22.39 -1.23
C LEU A 21 -0.59 23.51 -1.64
N ARG A 22 -0.09 24.73 -1.91
CA ARG A 22 -0.93 25.88 -2.29
C ARG A 22 -1.62 25.66 -3.62
N ASN A 23 -0.92 25.07 -4.59
CA ASN A 23 -1.40 24.89 -5.96
C ASN A 23 -1.84 23.44 -6.22
N PHE A 24 -1.79 22.58 -5.21
CA PHE A 24 -1.98 21.14 -5.35
C PHE A 24 -3.37 20.78 -5.90
N LEU A 25 -4.42 21.42 -5.38
CA LEU A 25 -5.80 21.09 -5.75
C LEU A 25 -6.07 21.46 -7.21
N GLU A 26 -5.73 22.69 -7.59
CA GLU A 26 -5.84 23.17 -8.97
C GLU A 26 -5.05 22.28 -9.94
N ALA A 27 -3.78 21.98 -9.61
CA ALA A 27 -2.96 21.11 -10.45
C ALA A 27 -3.48 19.68 -10.54
N SER A 28 -4.10 19.16 -9.48
CA SER A 28 -4.71 17.82 -9.51
C SER A 28 -5.96 17.78 -10.38
N GLU A 29 -6.76 18.85 -10.39
CA GLU A 29 -7.94 18.96 -11.25
C GLU A 29 -7.55 19.10 -12.72
N ASP A 30 -6.56 19.94 -13.02
CA ASP A 30 -6.01 20.06 -14.38
C ASP A 30 -5.47 18.72 -14.89
N LEU A 31 -4.77 17.98 -14.02
CA LEU A 31 -4.24 16.66 -14.37
C LEU A 31 -5.35 15.63 -14.63
N LEU A 32 -6.44 15.66 -13.84
CA LEU A 32 -7.59 14.80 -14.03
C LEU A 32 -8.32 15.12 -15.34
N ARG A 33 -8.56 16.41 -15.64
CA ARG A 33 -9.15 16.84 -16.93
C ARG A 33 -8.28 16.42 -18.10
N TYR A 34 -6.96 16.57 -17.96
CA TYR A 34 -6.02 16.13 -18.98
C TYR A 34 -6.07 14.62 -19.20
N ASN A 35 -6.28 13.83 -18.15
CA ASN A 35 -6.40 12.36 -18.26
C ASN A 35 -7.59 11.92 -19.13
N GLU A 36 -8.70 12.67 -19.13
CA GLU A 36 -9.87 12.38 -19.96
C GLU A 36 -9.57 12.53 -21.47
N LEU A 37 -8.54 13.31 -21.82
CA LEU A 37 -8.11 13.54 -23.20
C LEU A 37 -7.08 12.52 -23.69
N LEU A 38 -6.52 11.70 -22.79
CA LEU A 38 -5.45 10.76 -23.12
C LEU A 38 -5.98 9.51 -23.79
N THR A 39 -5.35 9.12 -24.91
CA THR A 39 -5.60 7.81 -25.52
C THR A 39 -4.77 6.73 -24.84
N SER A 40 -5.14 5.46 -25.04
CA SER A 40 -4.36 4.31 -24.55
C SER A 40 -2.91 4.31 -25.08
N ALA A 41 -2.70 4.78 -26.31
CA ALA A 41 -1.37 4.94 -26.90
C ALA A 41 -0.54 6.03 -26.19
N ASP A 42 -1.18 7.14 -25.82
CA ASP A 42 -0.51 8.20 -25.06
C ASP A 42 -0.12 7.73 -23.66
N ILE A 43 -0.99 6.96 -23.00
CA ILE A 43 -0.71 6.36 -21.69
C ILE A 43 0.46 5.37 -21.77
N GLN A 44 0.54 4.57 -22.84
CA GLN A 44 1.70 3.69 -23.06
C GLN A 44 3.00 4.49 -23.22
N ARG A 45 2.96 5.53 -24.05
CA ARG A 45 4.14 6.34 -24.38
C ARG A 45 4.60 7.23 -23.23
N HIS A 46 3.66 7.79 -22.47
CA HIS A 46 3.90 8.81 -21.45
C HIS A 46 3.62 8.35 -20.03
N GLY A 47 3.24 7.08 -19.82
CA GLY A 47 2.92 6.54 -18.50
C GLY A 47 4.05 6.70 -17.48
N ARG A 48 5.32 6.74 -17.92
CA ARG A 48 6.45 7.04 -17.02
C ARG A 48 6.35 8.44 -16.40
N LYS A 49 5.90 9.44 -17.16
CA LYS A 49 5.72 10.82 -16.72
C LYS A 49 4.48 10.94 -15.82
N LEU A 50 3.38 10.28 -16.18
CA LEU A 50 2.16 10.24 -15.35
C LEU A 50 2.44 9.69 -13.95
N LEU A 51 3.12 8.54 -13.88
CA LEU A 51 3.51 7.94 -12.60
C LEU A 51 4.42 8.86 -11.77
N ALA A 52 5.35 9.56 -12.42
CA ALA A 52 6.23 10.51 -11.72
C ALA A 52 5.45 11.68 -11.12
N MET A 53 4.46 12.24 -11.83
CA MET A 53 3.62 13.31 -11.28
C MET A 53 2.82 12.85 -10.05
N ILE A 54 2.25 11.64 -10.10
CA ILE A 54 1.51 11.08 -8.96
C ILE A 54 2.45 10.77 -7.78
N GLU A 55 3.68 10.34 -8.03
CA GLU A 55 4.70 10.18 -7.01
C GLU A 55 5.11 11.52 -6.38
N VAL A 56 5.26 12.57 -7.17
CA VAL A 56 5.50 13.92 -6.64
C VAL A 56 4.35 14.30 -5.71
N ALA A 57 3.11 14.16 -6.16
CA ALA A 57 1.93 14.44 -5.33
C ALA A 57 1.95 13.65 -4.01
N ARG A 58 2.26 12.34 -4.08
CA ARG A 58 2.42 11.49 -2.89
C ARG A 58 3.45 12.06 -1.92
N THR A 59 4.65 12.37 -2.42
CA THR A 59 5.74 12.90 -1.57
C THR A 59 5.40 14.26 -0.96
N THR A 60 4.67 15.11 -1.66
CA THR A 60 4.19 16.40 -1.13
C THR A 60 3.27 16.18 0.06
N LEU A 61 2.31 15.27 -0.05
CA LEU A 61 1.36 14.98 1.03
C LEU A 61 2.04 14.27 2.21
N ASP A 62 2.94 13.33 1.94
CA ASP A 62 3.73 12.65 2.98
C ASP A 62 4.58 13.67 3.78
N ARG A 63 5.20 14.65 3.12
CA ARG A 63 5.95 15.75 3.77
C ARG A 63 5.08 16.61 4.67
N MET A 64 3.79 16.76 4.35
CA MET A 64 2.82 17.47 5.17
C MET A 64 2.23 16.59 6.30
N GLY A 65 2.73 15.36 6.48
CA GLY A 65 2.28 14.44 7.50
C GLY A 65 0.94 13.76 7.19
N VAL A 66 0.47 13.83 5.95
CA VAL A 66 -0.79 13.21 5.53
C VAL A 66 -0.56 11.71 5.32
N LYS A 67 -1.23 10.87 6.11
CA LYS A 67 -1.16 9.41 5.94
C LYS A 67 -2.06 8.97 4.78
N LEU A 68 -1.45 8.55 3.68
CA LEU A 68 -2.12 8.11 2.45
C LEU A 68 -2.55 6.64 2.51
N HIS A 69 -3.53 6.32 3.34
CA HIS A 69 -4.23 5.04 3.33
C HIS A 69 -5.74 5.29 3.37
N LEU A 70 -6.52 4.39 2.79
CA LEU A 70 -7.98 4.56 2.72
C LEU A 70 -8.61 4.73 4.12
N PHE A 71 -8.17 3.95 5.09
CA PHE A 71 -8.75 3.87 6.44
C PHE A 71 -8.09 4.77 7.49
N THR A 72 -7.02 5.49 7.14
CA THR A 72 -6.40 6.42 8.09
C THR A 72 -7.27 7.65 8.26
N SER A 73 -7.47 8.08 9.50
CA SER A 73 -8.07 9.39 9.75
C SER A 73 -7.14 10.47 9.18
N CYS A 74 -7.76 11.50 8.62
CA CYS A 74 -7.07 12.69 8.11
C CYS A 74 -7.71 13.90 8.78
N SER A 75 -6.90 14.90 9.13
CA SER A 75 -7.44 16.16 9.64
C SER A 75 -8.33 16.80 8.56
N PRO A 76 -9.46 17.43 8.92
CA PRO A 76 -10.37 18.07 7.98
C PRO A 76 -9.66 19.04 7.02
N LYS A 77 -8.64 19.75 7.51
CA LYS A 77 -7.81 20.68 6.71
C LYS A 77 -7.12 20.00 5.52
N TYR A 78 -6.73 18.73 5.67
CA TYR A 78 -6.00 17.99 4.64
C TYR A 78 -6.89 17.03 3.82
N GLN A 79 -8.17 16.93 4.18
CA GLN A 79 -9.12 16.04 3.55
C GLN A 79 -9.28 16.29 2.03
N PRO A 80 -9.35 17.54 1.53
CA PRO A 80 -9.47 17.79 0.09
C PRO A 80 -8.26 17.27 -0.69
N TYR A 81 -7.05 17.46 -0.15
CA TYR A 81 -5.81 17.01 -0.77
C TYR A 81 -5.71 15.49 -0.82
N LYS A 82 -6.13 14.82 0.27
CA LYS A 82 -6.22 13.37 0.32
C LYS A 82 -7.22 12.88 -0.72
N SER A 83 -8.43 13.44 -0.78
CA SER A 83 -9.43 13.09 -1.79
C SER A 83 -8.88 13.24 -3.22
N ALA A 84 -8.27 14.39 -3.54
CA ALA A 84 -7.68 14.65 -4.84
C ALA A 84 -6.61 13.61 -5.23
N TYR A 85 -5.72 13.26 -4.30
CA TYR A 85 -4.73 12.20 -4.53
C TYR A 85 -5.37 10.84 -4.82
N PHE A 86 -6.39 10.46 -4.06
CA PHE A 86 -7.10 9.19 -4.28
C PHE A 86 -7.87 9.17 -5.60
N LYS A 87 -8.45 10.30 -6.03
CA LYS A 87 -9.04 10.43 -7.38
C LYS A 87 -8.00 10.21 -8.47
N MET A 88 -6.83 10.86 -8.39
CA MET A 88 -5.73 10.64 -9.34
C MET A 88 -5.29 9.17 -9.37
N LEU A 89 -5.18 8.50 -8.22
CA LEU A 89 -4.83 7.08 -8.17
C LEU A 89 -5.85 6.18 -8.89
N VAL A 90 -7.15 6.42 -8.67
CA VAL A 90 -8.19 5.59 -9.28
C VAL A 90 -8.29 5.86 -10.77
N SER A 91 -8.44 7.12 -11.16
CA SER A 91 -8.68 7.52 -12.56
C SER A 91 -7.45 7.31 -13.46
N MET A 92 -6.23 7.54 -12.96
CA MET A 92 -5.05 7.50 -13.84
C MET A 92 -4.26 6.19 -13.76
N ILE A 93 -4.21 5.56 -12.58
CA ILE A 93 -3.40 4.36 -12.39
C ILE A 93 -4.28 3.11 -12.44
N ARG A 94 -5.33 3.06 -11.62
CA ARG A 94 -6.15 1.85 -11.50
C ARG A 94 -6.94 1.56 -12.78
N GLN A 95 -7.56 2.59 -13.36
CA GLN A 95 -8.36 2.45 -14.59
C GLN A 95 -7.53 2.01 -15.80
N HIS A 96 -6.28 2.46 -15.88
CA HIS A 96 -5.39 2.21 -17.03
C HIS A 96 -4.30 1.17 -16.72
N GLN A 97 -4.46 0.36 -15.68
CA GLN A 97 -3.42 -0.55 -15.18
C GLN A 97 -2.88 -1.49 -16.27
N ASP A 98 -3.75 -2.01 -17.13
CA ASP A 98 -3.40 -2.92 -18.22
C ASP A 98 -2.83 -2.21 -19.46
N GLN A 99 -2.98 -0.88 -19.52
CA GLN A 99 -2.52 -0.07 -20.65
C GLN A 99 -1.09 0.43 -20.45
N PHE A 100 -0.47 0.25 -19.29
CA PHE A 100 0.94 0.64 -19.11
C PHE A 100 1.87 -0.31 -19.89
N HIS A 101 2.85 0.27 -20.60
CA HIS A 101 3.75 -0.45 -21.48
C HIS A 101 4.45 -1.66 -20.80
N PRO A 102 4.55 -2.83 -21.44
CA PRO A 102 5.09 -4.06 -20.82
C PRO A 102 6.58 -4.02 -20.45
N GLU A 103 7.41 -3.15 -21.04
CA GLU A 103 8.77 -2.90 -20.51
C GLU A 103 8.75 -2.30 -19.09
N LEU A 104 7.61 -1.75 -18.68
CA LEU A 104 7.33 -1.37 -17.31
C LEU A 104 6.92 -2.59 -16.46
N ARG A 105 7.09 -3.85 -16.88
CA ARG A 105 6.77 -5.06 -16.08
C ARG A 105 7.59 -5.17 -14.79
N GLY A 106 8.88 -4.82 -14.81
CA GLY A 106 9.65 -4.64 -13.56
C GLY A 106 9.10 -3.50 -12.68
N ARG A 107 8.37 -2.58 -13.31
CA ARG A 107 7.67 -1.43 -12.75
C ARG A 107 6.20 -1.71 -12.39
N LYS A 108 5.66 -2.91 -12.64
CA LYS A 108 4.41 -3.37 -12.02
C LYS A 108 4.49 -3.15 -10.50
N ARG A 109 5.69 -3.35 -9.93
CA ARG A 109 6.02 -2.94 -8.55
C ARG A 109 5.79 -1.46 -8.22
N ARG A 110 6.06 -0.48 -9.10
CA ARG A 110 5.78 0.94 -8.79
C ARG A 110 4.28 1.23 -8.86
N VAL A 111 3.60 0.72 -9.88
CA VAL A 111 2.14 0.80 -9.99
C VAL A 111 1.48 0.17 -8.76
N ASP A 112 1.85 -1.05 -8.42
CA ASP A 112 1.36 -1.77 -7.24
C ASP A 112 1.67 -1.02 -5.93
N ARG A 113 2.86 -0.42 -5.80
CA ARG A 113 3.23 0.41 -4.63
C ARG A 113 2.42 1.70 -4.52
N LEU A 114 2.01 2.29 -5.65
CA LEU A 114 1.15 3.48 -5.69
C LEU A 114 -0.31 3.13 -5.44
N LEU A 115 -0.73 1.94 -5.85
CA LEU A 115 -2.06 1.40 -5.57
C LEU A 115 -2.16 0.78 -4.17
N LEU A 116 -1.05 0.51 -3.47
CA LEU A 116 -1.06 -0.05 -2.12
C LEU A 116 -1.99 0.70 -1.14
N PRO A 117 -2.00 2.04 -1.09
CA PRO A 117 -3.00 2.83 -0.36
C PRO A 117 -4.48 2.46 -0.60
N LEU A 118 -4.81 1.98 -1.80
CA LEU A 118 -6.15 1.55 -2.21
C LEU A 118 -6.43 0.08 -1.90
N THR A 119 -5.39 -0.78 -1.84
CA THR A 119 -5.57 -2.23 -1.73
C THR A 119 -5.60 -2.76 -0.29
N THR A 120 -5.29 -1.93 0.72
CA THR A 120 -5.29 -2.37 2.11
C THR A 120 -6.70 -2.82 2.51
N ARG A 121 -6.92 -4.12 2.77
CA ARG A 121 -8.23 -4.68 3.14
C ARG A 121 -8.56 -4.55 4.64
N LEU A 122 -7.99 -3.55 5.31
CA LEU A 122 -8.27 -3.34 6.73
C LEU A 122 -9.68 -2.74 6.87
N VAL A 123 -10.67 -3.60 7.03
CA VAL A 123 -12.05 -3.19 7.29
C VAL A 123 -12.14 -2.68 8.73
N ILE A 124 -11.82 -1.40 8.92
CA ILE A 124 -12.15 -0.72 10.18
C ILE A 124 -13.63 -0.35 10.07
N ARG A 125 -14.49 -1.04 10.84
CA ARG A 125 -15.91 -0.68 10.96
C ARG A 125 -16.00 0.73 11.52
N ARG A 126 -16.24 1.70 10.64
CA ARG A 126 -16.59 3.07 10.96
C ARG A 126 -18.00 3.33 10.46
N ASN A 127 -18.68 4.30 11.06
CA ASN A 127 -20.04 4.68 10.68
C ASN A 127 -20.11 5.39 9.31
N TYR A 128 -19.01 5.46 8.56
CA TYR A 128 -18.93 6.11 7.26
C TYR A 128 -18.08 5.27 6.30
N ASP A 129 -18.49 5.26 5.03
CA ASP A 129 -17.74 4.62 3.94
C ASP A 129 -16.54 5.51 3.53
N PRO A 130 -15.29 5.05 3.67
CA PRO A 130 -14.11 5.81 3.26
C PRO A 130 -14.10 6.14 1.75
N TYR A 131 -14.74 5.33 0.90
CA TYR A 131 -14.81 5.60 -0.54
C TYR A 131 -15.72 6.78 -0.84
N VAL A 132 -16.83 6.92 -0.12
CA VAL A 132 -17.75 8.07 -0.24
C VAL A 132 -17.08 9.33 0.29
N GLN A 133 -16.42 9.25 1.45
CA GLN A 133 -15.73 10.40 2.07
C GLN A 133 -14.60 10.95 1.19
N LEU A 134 -13.93 10.09 0.44
CA LEU A 134 -12.87 10.48 -0.50
C LEU A 134 -13.41 10.85 -1.88
N GLY A 135 -14.72 10.73 -2.14
CA GLY A 135 -15.33 11.02 -3.43
C GLY A 135 -14.84 10.10 -4.54
N ILE A 136 -14.55 8.83 -4.21
CA ILE A 136 -14.04 7.81 -5.15
C ILE A 136 -14.98 6.60 -5.25
N ALA A 137 -16.12 6.59 -4.54
CA ALA A 137 -17.06 5.47 -4.54
C ALA A 137 -17.57 5.13 -5.94
N ASP A 138 -17.97 6.14 -6.71
CA ASP A 138 -18.50 5.93 -8.06
C ASP A 138 -17.42 5.52 -9.05
N LEU A 139 -16.21 6.06 -8.89
CA LEU A 139 -15.03 5.67 -9.67
C LEU A 139 -14.67 4.20 -9.42
N MET A 140 -14.78 3.73 -8.18
CA MET A 140 -14.53 2.32 -7.85
C MET A 140 -15.59 1.39 -8.45
N LYS A 141 -16.87 1.79 -8.43
CA LYS A 141 -17.98 1.01 -9.01
C LYS A 141 -17.92 0.92 -10.54
N SER A 142 -17.49 1.98 -11.22
CA SER A 142 -17.38 1.99 -12.69
C SER A 142 -16.29 1.01 -13.16
N LEU A 143 -15.19 0.89 -12.41
CA LEU A 143 -14.13 -0.07 -12.71
C LEU A 143 -14.59 -1.53 -12.58
N ASP A 144 -15.34 -1.85 -11.53
CA ASP A 144 -15.86 -3.22 -11.33
C ASP A 144 -16.88 -3.60 -12.41
N SER A 145 -17.65 -2.63 -12.89
CA SER A 145 -18.59 -2.80 -14.01
C SER A 145 -17.87 -3.04 -15.34
N GLN A 146 -16.70 -2.42 -15.54
CA GLN A 146 -15.88 -2.59 -16.74
C GLN A 146 -15.11 -3.92 -16.75
N ALA A 147 -14.82 -4.49 -15.58
CA ALA A 147 -14.16 -5.79 -15.43
C ALA A 147 -15.11 -7.00 -15.62
N GLN A 148 -16.42 -6.78 -15.69
CA GLN A 148 -17.38 -7.82 -16.06
C GLN A 148 -17.32 -8.04 -17.59
N PRO A 149 -16.98 -9.25 -18.07
CA PRO A 149 -17.12 -9.55 -19.49
C PRO A 149 -18.60 -9.39 -19.84
N GLN A 150 -18.90 -8.54 -20.83
CA GLN A 150 -20.25 -8.37 -21.34
C GLN A 150 -20.81 -9.75 -21.73
N LYS A 151 -21.70 -10.28 -20.88
CA LYS A 151 -22.59 -11.36 -21.30
C LYS A 151 -23.44 -10.78 -22.42
N LYS A 152 -23.32 -11.40 -23.59
CA LYS A 152 -24.14 -11.15 -24.78
C LYS A 152 -25.62 -11.01 -24.38
N PRO A 153 -26.40 -10.14 -25.05
CA PRO A 153 -27.84 -10.05 -24.80
C PRO A 153 -28.47 -11.39 -25.19
N SER A 154 -28.95 -12.14 -24.20
CA SER A 154 -29.81 -13.29 -24.42
C SER A 154 -31.20 -12.78 -24.70
N VAL A 155 -31.71 -13.18 -25.86
CA VAL A 155 -33.09 -13.04 -26.31
C VAL A 155 -34.06 -13.48 -25.22
N GLU A 156 -35.13 -12.71 -25.08
CA GLU A 156 -36.28 -12.97 -24.22
C GLU A 156 -36.92 -14.33 -24.55
N LEU A 157 -37.24 -15.11 -23.52
CA LEU A 157 -38.38 -16.01 -23.58
C LEU A 157 -39.02 -16.09 -22.19
N SER A 158 -40.16 -15.41 -22.05
CA SER A 158 -41.05 -15.53 -20.90
C SER A 158 -41.88 -16.80 -21.01
N THR A 159 -41.79 -17.74 -20.06
CA THR A 159 -42.97 -18.43 -19.51
C THR A 159 -42.71 -19.18 -18.19
N SER A 160 -43.67 -18.99 -17.27
CA SER A 160 -44.14 -19.83 -16.16
C SER A 160 -43.26 -20.20 -14.96
N ALA A 161 -43.75 -19.71 -13.81
CA ALA A 161 -43.73 -20.26 -12.47
C ALA A 161 -43.30 -21.73 -12.29
N ALA A 162 -42.34 -21.96 -11.38
CA ALA A 162 -42.40 -22.98 -10.32
C ALA A 162 -41.12 -22.98 -9.46
N GLY A 163 -41.29 -22.97 -8.14
CA GLY A 163 -40.47 -23.75 -7.20
C GLY A 163 -39.04 -23.30 -6.93
N TRP A 164 -38.84 -22.73 -5.74
CA TRP A 164 -37.54 -22.73 -5.06
C TRP A 164 -37.01 -24.17 -4.96
N ARG A 165 -35.88 -24.47 -5.59
CA ARG A 165 -35.05 -25.63 -5.22
C ARG A 165 -33.59 -25.22 -5.11
N VAL A 166 -33.15 -25.16 -3.86
CA VAL A 166 -31.74 -25.19 -3.45
C VAL A 166 -31.12 -26.51 -3.94
N PRO A 167 -29.90 -26.52 -4.51
CA PRO A 167 -29.24 -27.77 -4.85
C PRO A 167 -28.86 -28.53 -3.56
N PRO A 168 -29.06 -29.85 -3.49
CA PRO A 168 -28.71 -30.65 -2.32
C PRO A 168 -27.20 -30.76 -2.25
N TRP A 169 -26.61 -30.17 -1.22
CA TRP A 169 -25.22 -30.44 -0.87
C TRP A 169 -25.13 -31.88 -0.36
N PRO A 170 -24.16 -32.69 -0.81
CA PRO A 170 -23.94 -34.01 -0.25
C PRO A 170 -23.46 -33.86 1.20
N SER A 171 -24.34 -34.20 2.13
CA SER A 171 -24.04 -34.46 3.54
C SER A 171 -23.12 -35.67 3.60
N ASN A 172 -21.82 -35.45 3.71
CA ASN A 172 -20.85 -36.37 4.31
C ASN A 172 -19.47 -35.70 4.23
N ASN A 173 -19.19 -34.80 5.17
CA ASN A 173 -17.83 -34.33 5.40
C ASN A 173 -17.51 -34.46 6.88
N ILE A 174 -16.58 -35.38 7.16
CA ILE A 174 -16.05 -35.79 8.47
C ILE A 174 -15.32 -34.63 9.19
N ALA A 175 -15.22 -33.46 8.56
CA ALA A 175 -14.71 -32.23 9.16
C ALA A 175 -15.66 -31.56 10.17
N ALA A 176 -16.89 -32.06 10.35
CA ALA A 176 -17.85 -31.58 11.35
C ALA A 176 -17.68 -32.23 12.74
N SER A 177 -16.72 -33.14 12.93
CA SER A 177 -16.54 -33.93 14.16
C SER A 177 -15.63 -33.30 15.21
N MET A 178 -15.08 -32.11 14.98
CA MET A 178 -14.28 -31.43 15.98
C MET A 178 -14.88 -30.07 16.32
N PRO A 179 -15.40 -29.89 17.55
CA PRO A 179 -15.66 -28.54 18.03
C PRO A 179 -14.32 -27.77 18.01
N PRO A 180 -14.31 -26.49 17.62
CA PRO A 180 -13.12 -25.66 17.74
C PRO A 180 -12.64 -25.73 19.20
N PRO A 181 -11.32 -25.81 19.46
CA PRO A 181 -10.82 -25.84 20.83
C PRO A 181 -11.32 -24.60 21.56
N ASP A 182 -12.03 -24.79 22.68
CA ASP A 182 -12.47 -23.71 23.56
C ASP A 182 -11.24 -23.00 24.14
N VAL A 183 -10.83 -21.88 23.53
CA VAL A 183 -9.67 -21.09 23.96
C VAL A 183 -9.98 -20.22 25.20
N PHE A 184 -11.18 -20.31 25.79
CA PHE A 184 -11.52 -19.48 26.94
C PHE A 184 -12.31 -20.28 27.98
N PRO A 185 -11.78 -20.49 29.20
CA PRO A 185 -12.59 -21.02 30.29
C PRO A 185 -13.71 -20.01 30.60
N PRO A 186 -14.93 -20.49 30.90
CA PRO A 186 -16.02 -19.62 31.33
C PRO A 186 -15.59 -18.87 32.59
N ARG A 187 -15.72 -17.54 32.55
CA ARG A 187 -15.50 -16.71 33.74
C ARG A 187 -16.54 -17.09 34.78
N ALA A 188 -16.09 -17.46 35.97
CA ALA A 188 -16.96 -17.61 37.13
C ALA A 188 -17.75 -16.30 37.31
N VAL A 189 -19.07 -16.43 37.31
CA VAL A 189 -19.97 -15.41 37.82
C VAL A 189 -19.86 -15.52 39.33
N GLU A 190 -19.16 -14.57 39.94
CA GLU A 190 -19.26 -14.34 41.37
C GLU A 190 -19.74 -12.92 41.65
N ASP A 191 -20.62 -12.90 42.63
CA ASP A 191 -21.60 -11.90 42.96
C ASP A 191 -21.01 -10.64 43.62
N THR A 192 -21.81 -9.59 43.51
CA THR A 192 -21.93 -8.41 44.36
C THR A 192 -20.93 -8.22 45.53
N GLY A 193 -20.20 -7.09 45.51
CA GLY A 193 -19.46 -6.65 46.71
C GLY A 193 -18.74 -5.31 46.56
N ARG A 194 -19.40 -4.23 47.02
CA ARG A 194 -18.80 -2.90 47.22
C ARG A 194 -17.47 -2.98 47.98
N LYS A 195 -16.46 -2.21 47.53
CA LYS A 195 -15.71 -1.27 48.38
C LYS A 195 -14.85 -0.32 47.55
N ARG A 196 -15.07 0.99 47.77
CA ARG A 196 -14.17 2.10 47.45
C ARG A 196 -12.76 1.79 47.94
N ARG A 197 -11.75 2.15 47.15
CA ARG A 197 -10.54 2.86 47.59
C ARG A 197 -9.87 3.52 46.38
N SER A 198 -9.92 4.85 46.38
CA SER A 198 -8.94 5.71 45.72
C SER A 198 -7.58 5.49 46.39
N PHE A 199 -6.48 5.52 45.64
CA PHE A 199 -5.27 6.29 45.99
C PHE A 199 -4.32 6.30 44.78
N LEU A 200 -3.87 7.50 44.46
CA LEU A 200 -2.74 7.79 43.59
C LEU A 200 -1.52 6.99 44.07
N ASP A 201 -0.82 6.33 43.15
CA ASP A 201 0.62 6.51 42.95
C ASP A 201 1.19 5.47 41.98
N SER A 202 2.02 5.97 41.06
CA SER A 202 3.21 5.32 40.46
C SER A 202 3.38 5.75 39.00
N LEU A 203 3.85 6.99 38.86
CA LEU A 203 4.81 7.35 37.81
C LEU A 203 5.96 6.34 37.80
N THR A 204 6.62 6.20 36.64
CA THR A 204 7.87 5.45 36.37
C THR A 204 7.77 3.99 35.89
N ARG A 205 7.04 3.72 34.79
CA ARG A 205 7.40 2.60 33.91
C ARG A 205 8.57 2.99 33.00
N ARG A 206 9.78 2.79 33.54
CA ARG A 206 11.05 2.86 32.81
C ARG A 206 11.01 1.90 31.61
N ARG A 207 11.29 2.43 30.42
CA ARG A 207 11.54 1.63 29.21
C ARG A 207 12.88 0.90 29.39
N PRO A 208 13.00 -0.39 29.02
CA PRO A 208 14.30 -1.04 28.95
C PRO A 208 15.13 -0.43 27.80
N VAL A 209 16.15 0.36 28.15
CA VAL A 209 17.17 0.81 27.20
C VAL A 209 18.15 -0.34 27.02
N HIS A 210 18.04 -1.06 25.91
CA HIS A 210 18.96 -2.13 25.57
C HIS A 210 19.97 -1.64 24.51
N ARG A 211 21.24 -1.72 24.89
CA ARG A 211 22.48 -1.73 24.09
C ARG A 211 23.15 -0.38 23.82
N GLN A 212 24.03 -0.08 24.77
CA GLN A 212 25.27 0.65 24.61
C GLN A 212 26.10 0.06 23.45
N HIS A 213 26.50 0.92 22.51
CA HIS A 213 27.64 0.65 21.63
C HIS A 213 28.92 1.12 22.34
N PRO A 214 30.05 0.41 22.23
CA PRO A 214 31.33 0.93 22.69
C PRO A 214 31.77 2.13 21.84
N PRO A 215 32.47 3.12 22.43
CA PRO A 215 32.95 4.29 21.71
C PRO A 215 34.01 3.90 20.67
N ARG A 216 33.88 4.52 19.49
CA ARG A 216 34.77 4.40 18.34
C ARG A 216 36.09 5.16 18.65
N PRO A 217 37.27 4.55 18.50
CA PRO A 217 38.53 5.27 18.63
C PRO A 217 38.68 6.27 17.47
N GLU A 218 39.00 7.53 17.82
CA GLU A 218 39.33 8.59 16.87
C GLU A 218 40.74 8.38 16.30
N PRO A 219 40.94 8.50 14.98
CA PRO A 219 42.28 8.55 14.42
C PRO A 219 42.86 9.96 14.57
N ALA A 220 44.09 10.01 15.10
CA ALA A 220 44.92 11.19 15.23
C ALA A 220 45.05 11.96 13.91
N GLN A 221 44.86 13.28 13.98
CA GLN A 221 45.30 14.23 12.97
C GLN A 221 46.83 14.26 12.96
N ASN A 222 47.44 13.89 11.84
CA ASN A 222 48.75 14.38 11.43
C ASN A 222 48.71 14.60 9.91
N GLY A 223 49.00 15.83 9.51
CA GLY A 223 49.01 16.25 8.13
C GLY A 223 50.27 15.81 7.40
N SER A 224 50.11 15.43 6.13
CA SER A 224 51.04 15.75 5.05
C SER A 224 50.43 15.29 3.73
N ASP A 225 50.46 16.17 2.74
CA ASP A 225 50.14 15.95 1.34
C ASP A 225 50.75 14.66 0.77
N THR A 226 49.98 14.00 -0.12
CA THR A 226 50.38 13.44 -1.44
C THR A 226 49.34 12.37 -1.85
N ALA A 227 48.65 12.59 -2.97
CA ALA A 227 47.82 11.58 -3.66
C ALA A 227 48.67 10.81 -4.70
N PRO A 228 48.20 9.75 -5.40
CA PRO A 228 46.97 8.97 -5.25
C PRO A 228 47.23 7.43 -5.23
N SER A 229 46.14 6.65 -5.25
CA SER A 229 46.07 5.22 -5.65
C SER A 229 46.32 4.16 -4.57
N MET A 230 45.25 3.48 -4.14
CA MET A 230 45.02 2.09 -4.54
C MET A 230 43.70 1.57 -3.96
N THR A 231 42.96 0.89 -4.83
CA THR A 231 41.77 0.07 -4.59
C THR A 231 41.87 -0.77 -3.32
N ARG A 232 40.97 -0.53 -2.37
CA ARG A 232 40.71 -1.46 -1.25
C ARG A 232 39.55 -2.38 -1.61
N PRO A 233 39.75 -3.71 -1.71
CA PRO A 233 38.65 -4.64 -1.82
C PRO A 233 37.91 -4.74 -0.49
N PHE A 234 36.61 -4.44 -0.49
CA PHE A 234 35.72 -4.72 0.62
C PHE A 234 35.53 -6.24 0.74
N THR A 235 36.22 -6.87 1.68
CA THR A 235 35.92 -8.25 2.08
C THR A 235 34.65 -8.26 2.92
N HIS A 236 33.52 -8.60 2.30
CA HIS A 236 32.30 -8.92 3.04
C HIS A 236 32.53 -10.17 3.90
N THR A 237 32.64 -9.99 5.22
CA THR A 237 32.52 -11.10 6.17
C THR A 237 31.10 -11.66 6.08
N ARG A 238 30.93 -12.85 5.48
CA ARG A 238 29.69 -13.62 5.52
C ARG A 238 29.38 -13.96 6.98
N ARG A 239 28.45 -13.22 7.59
CA ARG A 239 27.83 -13.63 8.86
C ARG A 239 26.89 -14.79 8.56
N HIS A 240 27.36 -16.00 8.78
CA HIS A 240 26.51 -17.18 8.81
C HIS A 240 25.66 -17.12 10.08
N PHE A 241 24.35 -16.95 9.93
CA PHE A 241 23.39 -17.25 10.99
C PHE A 241 23.32 -18.77 11.12
N GLY A 242 24.18 -19.33 11.97
CA GLY A 242 24.15 -20.74 12.34
C GLY A 242 23.14 -20.96 13.47
N ILE A 243 21.94 -21.42 13.14
CA ILE A 243 21.09 -22.17 14.06
C ILE A 243 20.77 -23.49 13.38
N PHE A 244 21.77 -24.37 13.22
CA PHE A 244 21.55 -25.81 13.15
C PHE A 244 22.83 -26.49 13.65
N CYS A 245 22.76 -26.98 14.88
CA CYS A 245 23.66 -28.00 15.37
C CYS A 245 23.30 -29.34 14.73
N THR A 246 24.31 -30.21 14.67
CA THR A 246 24.29 -31.68 14.50
C THR A 246 24.56 -32.24 13.09
N GLY A 247 25.66 -33.01 13.01
CA GLY A 247 25.59 -34.34 12.42
C GLY A 247 26.53 -34.65 11.25
N LYS A 248 27.60 -35.41 11.58
CA LYS A 248 28.35 -36.38 10.75
C LYS A 248 29.59 -35.87 9.99
N SER A 249 30.75 -36.21 10.53
CA SER A 249 32.05 -36.23 9.84
C SER A 249 32.15 -37.42 8.87
N PRO A 250 32.65 -37.27 7.64
CA PRO A 250 33.05 -38.41 6.83
C PRO A 250 34.46 -38.86 7.17
N GLN A 251 34.59 -40.15 7.55
CA GLN A 251 35.86 -40.86 7.62
C GLN A 251 36.48 -40.97 6.22
N HIS A 252 37.79 -40.71 6.15
CA HIS A 252 38.64 -41.02 5.01
C HIS A 252 38.88 -42.54 4.95
N PRO A 253 38.78 -43.20 3.79
CA PRO A 253 39.30 -44.55 3.64
C PRO A 253 40.78 -44.48 3.21
N GLN A 254 41.64 -45.17 3.96
CA GLN A 254 42.92 -45.67 3.48
C GLN A 254 42.76 -47.15 3.14
N ARG A 255 42.79 -47.48 1.85
CA ARG A 255 43.65 -48.49 1.24
C ARG A 255 43.38 -48.57 -0.26
#